data_AF-A0A2M7U704-F1
#
_entry.id   AF-A0A2M7U704-F1
#
_cell.length_a   1.000
_cell.length_b   1.000
_cell.length_c   1.000
_cell.angle_alpha   90.00
_cell.angle_beta   90.00
_cell.angle_gamma   90.00
#
_symmetry.space_group_name_H-M   'P 1'
#
loop_
_entity.id
_entity.type
_entity.pdbx_description
1 polymer ?
#
loop_
_entity_poly.entity_id
_entity_poly.type
_entity_poly.pdbx_seq_one_letter_code
_entity_poly.pdbx_strand_id
1 'polypeptide(L)' 'KKNEQSYHLVSAQKVGHYAIQLAWADKHDSGIYTYELLRQLDLSENAK' A
#
# COMPACT_ATOMS: atom_id res chain seq x y z
N LYS A 1 -2.17 -3.56 20.44
CA LYS A 1 -1.41 -2.35 20.83
C LYS A 1 -0.90 -1.69 19.56
N LYS A 2 -1.10 -0.38 19.38
CA LYS A 2 -0.59 0.35 18.21
C LYS A 2 0.94 0.36 18.28
N ASN A 3 1.58 -0.27 17.32
CA ASN A 3 3.03 -0.38 17.18
C ASN A 3 3.45 0.63 16.11
N GLU A 4 4.48 1.44 16.37
CA GLU A 4 5.00 2.41 15.38
C GLU A 4 5.51 1.72 14.11
N GLN A 5 6.00 0.48 14.22
CA GLN A 5 6.43 -0.34 13.08
C GLN A 5 5.28 -0.78 12.17
N SER A 6 4.02 -0.79 12.65
CA SER A 6 2.87 -1.23 11.84
C SER A 6 2.56 -0.34 10.64
N TYR A 7 3.08 0.89 10.63
CA TYR A 7 2.90 1.81 9.51
C TYR A 7 4.22 2.12 8.80
N HIS A 8 5.31 1.44 9.18
CA HIS A 8 6.60 1.61 8.53
C HIS A 8 6.69 0.70 7.31
N LEU A 9 6.79 1.30 6.12
CA LEU A 9 6.94 0.58 4.87
C LEU A 9 8.39 0.10 4.71
N VAL A 10 8.57 -1.20 4.49
CA VAL A 10 9.89 -1.83 4.30
C VAL A 10 10.19 -2.00 2.81
N SER A 11 9.20 -2.38 2.00
CA SER A 11 9.38 -2.50 0.56
C SER A 11 8.08 -2.38 -0.22
N ALA A 12 8.20 -2.00 -1.49
CA ALA A 12 7.11 -2.00 -2.46
C ALA A 12 7.58 -2.73 -3.73
N GLN A 13 6.85 -3.76 -4.14
CA GLN A 13 7.18 -4.58 -5.29
C GLN A 13 6.05 -4.54 -6.32
N LYS A 14 6.38 -4.50 -7.61
CA LYS A 14 5.36 -4.60 -8.66
C LYS A 14 4.83 -6.02 -8.73
N VAL A 15 3.52 -6.14 -8.89
CA VAL A 15 2.84 -7.40 -9.20
C VAL A 15 2.36 -7.33 -10.64
N GLY A 16 3.14 -7.91 -11.54
CA GLY A 16 2.94 -7.79 -12.98
C GLY A 16 2.78 -6.32 -13.42
N HIS A 17 1.71 -6.04 -14.16
CA HIS A 17 1.40 -4.71 -14.69
C HIS A 17 0.15 -4.07 -14.06
N TYR A 18 -0.41 -4.63 -12.98
CA TYR A 18 -1.73 -4.22 -12.49
C TYR A 18 -1.76 -3.76 -11.03
N ALA A 19 -0.72 -4.07 -10.23
CA ALA A 19 -0.71 -3.79 -8.81
C ALA A 19 0.70 -3.63 -8.24
N ILE A 20 0.74 -3.19 -6.98
CA ILE A 20 1.93 -3.24 -6.12
C ILE A 20 1.62 -4.04 -4.85
N GLN A 21 2.60 -4.78 -4.35
CA GLN A 21 2.57 -5.43 -3.05
C GLN A 21 3.41 -4.61 -2.08
N LEU A 22 2.91 -4.38 -0.87
CA LEU A 22 3.60 -3.64 0.18
C LEU A 22 3.98 -4.57 1.33
N ALA A 23 5.22 -4.47 1.80
CA ALA A 23 5.68 -5.15 3.02
C ALA A 23 5.89 -4.12 4.13
N TRP A 24 5.30 -4.39 5.30
CA TRP A 24 5.34 -3.55 6.49
C TRP A 24 6.29 -4.14 7.55
N ALA A 25 6.87 -3.28 8.39
CA ALA A 25 7.88 -3.72 9.37
C ALA A 25 7.30 -4.61 10.48
N ASP A 26 5.98 -4.66 10.63
CA ASP A 26 5.29 -5.57 11.55
C ASP A 26 4.97 -6.95 10.94
N LYS A 27 5.58 -7.28 9.79
CA LYS A 27 5.48 -8.54 9.06
C LYS A 27 4.20 -8.75 8.27
N HIS A 28 3.38 -7.72 8.08
CA HIS A 28 2.31 -7.78 7.07
C HIS A 28 2.92 -7.58 5.67
N ASP A 29 2.74 -8.55 4.79
CA ASP A 29 3.27 -8.51 3.42
C ASP A 29 2.31 -9.09 2.37
N SER A 30 1.13 -9.57 2.78
CA SER A 30 0.15 -10.20 1.89
C SER A 30 -0.72 -9.22 1.10
N GLY A 31 -0.62 -7.92 1.38
CA GLY A 31 -1.46 -6.89 0.75
C GLY A 31 -1.03 -6.58 -0.68
N ILE A 32 -1.93 -6.81 -1.64
CA ILE A 32 -1.79 -6.40 -3.05
C ILE A 32 -2.77 -5.26 -3.33
N TYR A 33 -2.24 -4.14 -3.81
CA TYR A 33 -2.98 -2.92 -4.08
C TYR A 33 -2.97 -2.64 -5.58
N THR A 34 -4.13 -2.73 -6.23
CA THR A 34 -4.24 -2.45 -7.66
C THR A 34 -4.02 -0.95 -7.93
N TYR A 35 -3.51 -0.60 -9.11
CA TYR A 35 -3.34 0.81 -9.48
C TYR A 35 -4.67 1.57 -9.51
N GLU A 36 -5.76 0.87 -9.83
CA GLU A 36 -7.11 1.44 -9.77
C GLU A 36 -7.52 1.81 -8.35
N LEU A 37 -7.36 0.88 -7.39
CA LEU A 37 -7.65 1.14 -5.98
C LEU A 37 -6.81 2.30 -5.45
N LEU A 38 -5.51 2.32 -5.75
CA LEU A 38 -4.62 3.40 -5.30
C LEU A 38 -5.05 4.77 -5.83
N ARG A 39 -5.53 4.85 -7.08
CA ARG A 39 -6.10 6.09 -7.63
C ARG A 39 -7.41 6.49 -6.95
N GLN A 40 -8.26 5.54 -6.57
CA GLN A 40 -9.50 5.82 -5.83
C GLN A 40 -9.22 6.31 -4.40
N LEU A 41 -8.13 5.85 -3.79
CA LEU A 41 -7.68 6.27 -2.47
C LEU A 41 -6.88 7.58 -2.49
N ASP A 42 -6.51 8.07 -3.67
CA ASP A 42 -5.72 9.28 -3.81
C ASP A 42 -6.56 10.50 -3.39
N LEU A 43 -6.22 11.03 -2.21
CA LEU A 43 -6.88 12.20 -1.64
C LEU A 43 -6.54 13.49 -2.40
N SER A 44 -5.59 13.46 -3.35
CA SER A 44 -5.34 14.59 -4.25
C SER A 44 -6.53 14.85 -5.20
N GLU A 45 -7.39 13.83 -5.42
CA GLU A 45 -8.65 13.92 -6.16
C GLU A 45 -9.89 13.98 -5.23
N ASN A 46 -9.76 14.30 -3.93
CA ASN A 46 -10.89 14.86 -3.15
C ASN A 46 -11.26 16.30 -3.60
N ALA A 47 -10.75 16.74 -4.75
CA ALA A 47 -11.04 17.99 -5.41
C ALA A 47 -11.76 17.74 -6.75
N LYS A 48 -12.85 16.97 -6.75
CA LYS A 48 -13.98 17.13 -7.68
C LYS A 48 -15.30 16.86 -6.97
#